data_AF-A0A8T6TWW9-F1
#
_entry.id   AF-A0A8T6TWW9-F1
#
_cell.length_a   1.000
_cell.length_b   1.000
_cell.length_c   1.000
_cell.angle_alpha   90.00
_cell.angle_beta   90.00
_cell.angle_gamma   90.00
#
_symmetry.space_group_name_H-M   'P 1'
#
loop_
_entity.id
_entity.type
_entity.pdbx_description
1 polymer ?
#
loop_
_entity_poly.entity_id
_entity_poly.type
_entity_poly.pdbx_seq_one_letter_code
_entity_poly.pdbx_strand_id
1 'polypeptide(L)'
;MRFLSPETRQYPLRYVKAVLRHLGPEFWIVSTFPFYISYVWASGEIFPGWEWLGENSAHAGEYWSHFVDYLHVTWEFWLGVIIAGPLLGGGTILYSDYFDAEIDKQNPRKVRRPWYKVPATPGSVMGGAMFLFVLSLVLSTAINPQFFAISTAIIVLAILYSTPPVRWKARGGMDLVTNMVGFGVLCSFAGFVVAADLAEYPWLWQWIML
;
A
#
# COMPACT_ATOMS: atom_id res chain seq x y z
N MET A 1 -23.35 -15.51 8.02
CA MET A 1 -21.91 -15.76 8.25
C MET A 1 -21.81 -17.07 9.00
N ARG A 2 -21.14 -18.11 8.48
CA ARG A 2 -20.88 -19.31 9.27
C ARG A 2 -19.65 -19.03 10.13
N PHE A 3 -19.93 -18.76 11.41
CA PHE A 3 -18.94 -18.65 12.46
C PHE A 3 -18.19 -19.99 12.54
N LEU A 4 -16.86 -19.99 12.32
CA LEU A 4 -16.04 -21.09 12.80
C LEU A 4 -15.97 -21.02 14.33
N SER A 5 -15.88 -22.18 14.94
CA SER A 5 -15.94 -22.40 16.38
C SER A 5 -14.90 -21.55 17.16
N PRO A 6 -15.16 -21.27 18.45
CA PRO A 6 -14.26 -20.54 19.35
C PRO A 6 -12.79 -21.00 19.35
N GLU A 7 -12.51 -22.20 18.87
CA GLU A 7 -11.19 -22.85 18.84
C GLU A 7 -10.13 -22.10 18.04
N THR A 8 -10.48 -21.32 17.00
CA THR A 8 -9.46 -20.58 16.22
C THR A 8 -8.83 -19.42 16.99
N ARG A 9 -9.49 -18.89 18.04
CA ARG A 9 -8.90 -17.90 18.95
C ARG A 9 -7.84 -18.50 19.88
N GLN A 10 -7.84 -19.82 20.10
CA GLN A 10 -6.87 -20.48 20.99
C GLN A 10 -5.47 -20.60 20.36
N TYR A 11 -5.32 -20.36 19.06
CA TYR A 11 -4.04 -20.50 18.35
C TYR A 11 -3.56 -19.15 17.77
N PRO A 12 -2.82 -18.32 18.53
CA PRO A 12 -2.50 -16.94 18.16
C PRO A 12 -1.77 -16.84 16.81
N LEU A 13 -0.84 -17.75 16.52
CA LEU A 13 -0.11 -17.78 15.25
C LEU A 13 -1.01 -18.04 14.04
N ARG A 14 -2.03 -18.91 14.18
CA ARG A 14 -2.98 -19.19 13.10
C ARG A 14 -3.86 -17.98 12.82
N TYR A 15 -4.26 -17.27 13.87
CA TYR A 15 -5.02 -16.04 13.77
C TYR A 15 -4.21 -14.93 13.08
N VAL A 16 -2.98 -14.65 13.53
CA VAL A 16 -2.09 -13.64 12.93
C VAL A 16 -1.85 -13.95 11.44
N LYS A 17 -1.52 -15.20 11.10
CA LYS A 17 -1.32 -15.61 9.71
C LYS A 17 -2.57 -15.40 8.85
N ALA A 18 -3.74 -15.59 9.42
CA ALA A 18 -5.00 -15.43 8.70
C ALA A 18 -5.36 -13.94 8.50
N VAL A 19 -5.07 -13.08 9.49
CA VAL A 19 -5.18 -11.61 9.36
C VAL A 19 -4.20 -11.08 8.31
N LEU A 20 -2.93 -11.49 8.36
CA LEU A 20 -1.93 -11.08 7.37
C LEU A 20 -2.34 -11.48 5.95
N ARG A 21 -2.88 -12.69 5.77
CA ARG A 21 -3.42 -13.13 4.47
C ARG A 21 -4.65 -12.35 4.02
N HIS A 22 -5.45 -11.82 4.95
CA HIS A 22 -6.59 -10.96 4.62
C HIS A 22 -6.11 -9.61 4.05
N LEU A 23 -4.97 -9.09 4.50
CA LEU A 23 -4.39 -7.86 3.95
C LEU A 23 -3.83 -8.04 2.53
N GLY A 24 -3.81 -9.28 2.01
CA GLY A 24 -3.39 -9.59 0.64
C GLY A 24 -1.95 -9.17 0.30
N PRO A 25 -0.92 -9.63 1.04
CA PRO A 25 0.47 -9.28 0.78
C PRO A 25 0.93 -9.61 -0.64
N GLU A 26 0.33 -10.63 -1.26
CA GLU A 26 0.55 -10.95 -2.68
C GLU A 26 0.15 -9.83 -3.64
N PHE A 27 -0.73 -8.91 -3.22
CA PHE A 27 -1.17 -7.77 -4.02
C PHE A 27 -0.35 -6.51 -3.74
N TRP A 28 0.41 -6.43 -2.65
CA TRP A 28 1.20 -5.23 -2.35
C TRP A 28 2.27 -4.96 -3.40
N ILE A 29 2.79 -6.00 -4.06
CA ILE A 29 3.73 -5.82 -5.17
C ILE A 29 3.15 -4.96 -6.30
N VAL A 30 1.83 -4.95 -6.48
CA VAL A 30 1.16 -4.16 -7.52
C VAL A 30 1.23 -2.65 -7.22
N SER A 31 1.31 -2.26 -5.95
CA SER A 31 1.53 -0.85 -5.55
C SER A 31 3.00 -0.53 -5.29
N THR A 32 3.76 -1.44 -4.68
CA THR A 32 5.15 -1.18 -4.31
C THR A 32 6.11 -1.26 -5.50
N PHE A 33 5.77 -2.00 -6.56
CA PHE A 33 6.61 -2.07 -7.76
C PHE A 33 6.62 -0.74 -8.54
N PRO A 34 5.48 -0.14 -8.93
CA PRO A 34 5.48 1.19 -9.57
C PRO A 34 6.11 2.27 -8.69
N PHE A 35 5.85 2.23 -7.39
CA PHE A 35 6.52 3.06 -6.39
C PHE A 35 8.04 2.95 -6.48
N TYR A 36 8.57 1.72 -6.42
CA TYR A 36 10.01 1.48 -6.42
C TYR A 36 10.67 1.93 -7.73
N ILE A 37 10.08 1.60 -8.88
CA ILE A 37 10.61 2.02 -10.19
C ILE A 37 10.72 3.55 -10.28
N SER A 38 9.70 4.25 -9.79
CA SER A 38 9.65 5.71 -9.82
C SER A 38 10.62 6.35 -8.82
N TYR A 39 10.82 5.72 -7.66
CA TYR A 39 11.89 6.10 -6.72
C TYR A 39 13.27 5.97 -7.35
N VAL A 40 13.59 4.81 -7.96
CA VAL A 40 14.89 4.58 -8.62
C VAL A 40 15.13 5.61 -9.73
N TRP A 41 14.07 5.99 -10.46
CA TRP A 41 14.17 7.03 -11.47
C TRP A 41 14.48 8.40 -10.85
N ALA A 42 13.79 8.78 -9.78
CA ALA A 42 13.98 10.06 -9.12
C ALA A 42 15.35 10.16 -8.41
N SER A 43 15.78 9.12 -7.71
CA SER A 43 17.02 9.12 -6.94
C SER A 43 18.25 8.80 -7.78
N GLY A 44 18.09 8.08 -8.89
CA GLY A 44 19.21 7.47 -9.62
C GLY A 44 19.82 6.25 -8.90
N GLU A 45 19.31 5.88 -7.74
CA GLU A 45 19.82 4.77 -6.93
C GLU A 45 18.99 3.51 -7.11
N ILE A 46 19.61 2.40 -7.50
CA ILE A 46 18.93 1.10 -7.62
C ILE A 46 18.54 0.57 -6.22
N PHE A 47 19.38 0.79 -5.23
CA PHE A 47 19.11 0.43 -3.85
C PHE A 47 19.08 1.72 -3.02
N PRO A 48 18.09 1.93 -2.15
CA PRO A 48 18.05 3.15 -1.34
C PRO A 48 19.33 3.29 -0.52
N GLY A 49 19.99 4.44 -0.57
CA GLY A 49 21.27 4.67 0.11
C GLY A 49 22.44 3.90 -0.50
N TRP A 50 22.39 3.58 -1.80
CA TRP A 50 23.47 2.88 -2.50
C TRP A 50 24.79 3.65 -2.46
N GLU A 51 24.75 4.97 -2.67
CA GLU A 51 25.95 5.80 -2.61
C GLU A 51 26.56 5.78 -1.20
N TRP A 52 25.71 5.92 -0.17
CA TRP A 52 26.11 5.82 1.23
C TRP A 52 26.78 4.48 1.55
N LEU A 53 26.24 3.36 1.04
CA LEU A 53 26.84 2.04 1.24
C LEU A 53 28.22 1.93 0.57
N GLY A 54 28.39 2.51 -0.62
CA GLY A 54 29.66 2.54 -1.33
C GLY A 54 30.74 3.26 -0.54
N GLU A 55 30.43 4.48 -0.06
CA GLU A 55 31.35 5.32 0.71
C GLU A 55 31.76 4.69 2.06
N ASN A 56 30.85 3.93 2.67
CA ASN A 56 31.04 3.38 4.01
C ASN A 56 31.48 1.90 4.04
N SER A 57 31.76 1.30 2.88
CA SER A 57 32.01 -0.14 2.73
C SER A 57 33.26 -0.69 3.45
N ALA A 58 34.22 0.16 3.85
CA ALA A 58 35.49 -0.27 4.45
C ALA A 58 35.44 -0.56 5.98
N HIS A 59 34.34 -0.25 6.67
CA HIS A 59 34.27 -0.23 8.14
C HIS A 59 33.63 -1.49 8.75
N ALA A 60 34.20 -2.66 8.44
CA ALA A 60 33.72 -3.97 8.88
C ALA A 60 33.73 -4.20 10.42
N GLY A 61 34.20 -3.25 11.23
CA GLY A 61 34.18 -3.35 12.71
C GLY A 61 32.93 -2.77 13.36
N GLU A 62 32.15 -1.97 12.63
CA GLU A 62 31.11 -1.09 13.18
C GLU A 62 29.72 -1.37 12.58
N TYR A 63 29.44 -2.63 12.25
CA TYR A 63 28.22 -3.02 11.53
C TYR A 63 26.91 -2.45 12.10
N TRP A 64 26.78 -2.31 13.43
CA TRP A 64 25.55 -1.85 14.04
C TRP A 64 25.30 -0.34 13.92
N SER A 65 26.33 0.50 14.13
CA SER A 65 26.21 1.95 13.93
C SER A 65 25.94 2.26 12.46
N HIS A 66 26.67 1.62 11.55
CA HIS A 66 26.45 1.74 10.10
C HIS A 66 25.03 1.31 9.70
N PHE A 67 24.50 0.24 10.27
CA PHE A 67 23.11 -0.16 9.97
C PHE A 67 22.09 0.88 10.44
N VAL A 68 22.30 1.49 11.60
CA VAL A 68 21.43 2.55 12.12
C VAL A 68 21.51 3.80 11.25
N ASP A 69 22.71 4.22 10.84
CA ASP A 69 22.91 5.35 9.94
C ASP A 69 22.28 5.11 8.56
N TYR A 70 22.43 3.90 8.02
CA TYR A 70 21.75 3.48 6.81
C TYR A 70 20.22 3.61 6.92
N LEU A 71 19.64 3.15 8.04
CA LEU A 71 18.20 3.32 8.27
C LEU A 71 17.84 4.80 8.40
N HIS A 72 18.67 5.61 9.05
CA HIS A 72 18.45 7.05 9.17
C HIS A 72 18.45 7.79 7.83
N VAL A 73 19.23 7.34 6.84
CA VAL A 73 19.23 7.98 5.51
C VAL A 73 18.19 7.39 4.56
N THR A 74 17.66 6.19 4.84
CA THR A 74 16.69 5.49 3.96
C THR A 74 15.28 5.36 4.53
N TRP A 75 15.02 5.88 5.73
CA TRP A 75 13.75 5.65 6.43
C TRP A 75 12.52 6.09 5.64
N GLU A 76 12.60 7.19 4.87
CA GLU A 76 11.50 7.72 4.06
C GLU A 76 11.07 6.72 2.98
N PHE A 77 12.05 6.08 2.33
CA PHE A 77 11.79 5.02 1.36
C PHE A 77 11.09 3.83 2.02
N TRP A 78 11.62 3.32 3.13
CA TRP A 78 11.05 2.16 3.81
C TRP A 78 9.66 2.45 4.38
N LEU A 79 9.47 3.64 4.94
CA LEU A 79 8.17 4.11 5.40
C LEU A 79 7.20 4.24 4.23
N GLY A 80 7.65 4.78 3.09
CA GLY A 80 6.86 4.87 1.87
C GLY A 80 6.41 3.50 1.35
N VAL A 81 7.28 2.48 1.37
CA VAL A 81 6.93 1.09 1.02
C VAL A 81 5.88 0.52 1.98
N ILE A 82 6.02 0.77 3.29
CA ILE A 82 5.04 0.35 4.31
C ILE A 82 3.68 1.04 4.07
N ILE A 83 3.69 2.33 3.76
CA ILE A 83 2.46 3.08 3.49
C ILE A 83 1.80 2.57 2.20
N ALA A 84 2.53 2.50 1.09
CA ALA A 84 2.00 2.13 -0.23
C ALA A 84 1.54 0.66 -0.32
N GLY A 85 2.24 -0.26 0.37
CA GLY A 85 1.90 -1.68 0.40
C GLY A 85 0.86 -1.99 1.49
N PRO A 86 1.30 -2.36 2.71
CA PRO A 86 0.41 -2.86 3.75
C PRO A 86 -0.69 -1.88 4.19
N LEU A 87 -0.40 -0.58 4.33
CA LEU A 87 -1.39 0.35 4.88
C LEU A 87 -2.44 0.71 3.84
N LEU A 88 -2.04 1.29 2.71
CA LEU A 88 -2.97 1.68 1.64
C LEU A 88 -3.53 0.47 0.89
N GLY A 89 -2.67 -0.46 0.47
CA GLY A 89 -3.09 -1.68 -0.24
C GLY A 89 -3.94 -2.59 0.64
N GLY A 90 -3.48 -2.88 1.87
CA GLY A 90 -4.27 -3.67 2.83
C GLY A 90 -5.58 -2.99 3.24
N GLY A 91 -5.56 -1.67 3.47
CA GLY A 91 -6.76 -0.89 3.75
C GLY A 91 -7.77 -0.93 2.60
N THR A 92 -7.31 -0.81 1.36
CA THR A 92 -8.13 -0.88 0.15
C THR A 92 -8.79 -2.25 -0.01
N ILE A 93 -8.05 -3.33 0.26
CA ILE A 93 -8.57 -4.70 0.23
C ILE A 93 -9.67 -4.90 1.28
N LEU A 94 -9.40 -4.54 2.54
CA LEU A 94 -10.40 -4.65 3.61
C LEU A 94 -11.64 -3.81 3.33
N TYR A 95 -11.45 -2.59 2.82
CA TYR A 95 -12.54 -1.69 2.47
C TYR A 95 -13.41 -2.28 1.34
N SER A 96 -12.78 -2.81 0.29
CA SER A 96 -13.49 -3.46 -0.80
C SER A 96 -14.22 -4.72 -0.34
N ASP A 97 -13.59 -5.56 0.48
CA ASP A 97 -14.16 -6.79 1.01
C ASP A 97 -15.40 -6.52 1.87
N TYR A 98 -15.44 -5.41 2.61
CA TYR A 98 -16.64 -4.99 3.33
C TYR A 98 -17.84 -4.79 2.39
N PHE A 99 -17.67 -4.05 1.29
CA PHE A 99 -18.75 -3.76 0.33
C PHE A 99 -19.10 -4.94 -0.58
N ASP A 100 -18.20 -5.91 -0.72
CA ASP A 100 -18.40 -7.11 -1.54
C ASP A 100 -18.83 -8.33 -0.74
N ALA A 101 -18.94 -8.21 0.58
CA ALA A 101 -19.19 -9.34 1.49
C ALA A 101 -20.39 -10.22 1.08
N GLU A 102 -21.45 -9.67 0.51
CA GLU A 102 -22.61 -10.48 0.07
C GLU A 102 -22.40 -11.12 -1.31
N ILE A 103 -21.77 -10.40 -2.23
CA ILE A 103 -21.48 -10.89 -3.60
C ILE A 103 -20.42 -12.00 -3.54
N ASP A 104 -19.42 -11.82 -2.68
CA ASP A 104 -18.29 -12.74 -2.57
C ASP A 104 -18.68 -14.09 -1.96
N LYS A 105 -19.77 -14.16 -1.18
CA LYS A 105 -20.35 -15.43 -0.71
C LYS A 105 -20.85 -16.29 -1.85
N GLN A 106 -21.29 -15.67 -2.94
CA GLN A 106 -21.86 -16.38 -4.09
C GLN A 106 -20.77 -16.84 -5.06
N ASN A 107 -19.54 -16.32 -4.95
CA ASN A 107 -18.44 -16.61 -5.87
C ASN A 107 -17.63 -17.85 -5.43
N PRO A 108 -17.72 -19.01 -6.12
CA PRO A 108 -17.05 -20.24 -5.73
C PRO A 108 -15.53 -20.14 -5.60
N ARG A 109 -14.91 -19.19 -6.31
CA ARG A 109 -13.46 -18.93 -6.25
C ARG A 109 -13.07 -18.19 -4.96
N LYS A 110 -13.91 -17.29 -4.45
CA LYS A 110 -13.59 -16.44 -3.29
C LYS A 110 -13.89 -17.13 -1.95
N VAL A 111 -14.98 -17.89 -1.85
CA VAL A 111 -15.31 -18.65 -0.62
C VAL A 111 -14.25 -19.71 -0.24
N ARG A 112 -13.38 -20.12 -1.17
CA ARG A 112 -12.27 -21.05 -0.90
C ARG A 112 -11.06 -20.38 -0.26
N ARG A 113 -10.97 -19.05 -0.29
CA ARG A 113 -9.79 -18.31 0.18
C ARG A 113 -9.65 -18.44 1.71
N PRO A 114 -8.42 -18.63 2.23
CA PRO A 114 -8.19 -18.86 3.65
C PRO A 114 -8.76 -17.77 4.58
N TRP A 115 -8.80 -16.52 4.13
CA TRP A 115 -9.24 -15.38 4.96
C TRP A 115 -10.75 -15.21 5.04
N TYR A 116 -11.51 -15.79 4.11
CA TYR A 116 -12.98 -15.88 4.22
C TYR A 116 -13.43 -16.75 5.40
N LYS A 117 -12.48 -17.50 5.99
CA LYS A 117 -12.64 -18.34 7.18
C LYS A 117 -12.20 -17.63 8.46
N VAL A 118 -11.67 -16.39 8.39
CA VAL A 118 -11.34 -15.59 9.57
C VAL A 118 -12.63 -15.12 10.22
N PRO A 119 -12.81 -15.30 11.54
CA PRO A 119 -13.94 -14.71 12.25
C PRO A 119 -13.77 -13.19 12.25
N ALA A 120 -14.40 -12.52 11.29
CA ALA A 120 -14.43 -11.06 11.20
C ALA A 120 -15.88 -10.60 11.13
N THR A 121 -16.24 -9.64 11.99
CA THR A 121 -17.52 -8.96 11.90
C THR A 121 -17.41 -7.86 10.83
N PRO A 122 -18.51 -7.44 10.19
CA PRO A 122 -18.47 -6.30 9.26
C PRO A 122 -17.84 -5.07 9.91
N GLY A 123 -18.13 -4.83 11.20
CA GLY A 123 -17.54 -3.74 11.98
C GLY A 123 -16.03 -3.87 12.14
N SER A 124 -15.48 -5.06 12.39
CA SER A 124 -14.02 -5.23 12.52
C SER A 124 -13.29 -5.08 11.19
N VAL A 125 -13.90 -5.49 10.07
CA VAL A 125 -13.31 -5.31 8.73
C VAL A 125 -13.26 -3.83 8.36
N MET A 126 -14.38 -3.13 8.50
CA MET A 126 -14.44 -1.69 8.24
C MET A 126 -13.52 -0.91 9.19
N GLY A 127 -13.53 -1.23 10.49
CA GLY A 127 -12.65 -0.61 11.48
C GLY A 127 -11.17 -0.82 11.16
N GLY A 128 -10.79 -2.03 10.72
CA GLY A 128 -9.43 -2.32 10.25
C GLY A 128 -9.05 -1.51 9.02
N ALA A 129 -9.93 -1.40 8.02
CA ALA A 129 -9.71 -0.57 6.84
C ALA A 129 -9.49 0.91 7.20
N MET A 130 -10.37 1.46 8.03
CA MET A 130 -10.27 2.87 8.48
C MET A 130 -9.03 3.11 9.32
N PHE A 131 -8.66 2.17 10.20
CA PHE A 131 -7.42 2.26 10.96
C PHE A 131 -6.20 2.33 10.04
N LEU A 132 -6.11 1.47 9.02
CA LEU A 132 -5.00 1.48 8.08
C LEU A 132 -4.95 2.76 7.24
N PHE A 133 -6.09 3.26 6.79
CA PHE A 133 -6.17 4.54 6.06
C PHE A 133 -5.76 5.72 6.94
N VAL A 134 -6.29 5.85 8.15
CA VAL A 134 -5.91 6.93 9.07
C VAL A 134 -4.43 6.84 9.42
N LEU A 135 -3.94 5.64 9.74
CA LEU A 135 -2.52 5.43 10.03
C LEU A 135 -1.63 5.80 8.85
N SER A 136 -2.03 5.44 7.62
CA SER A 136 -1.29 5.83 6.40
C SER A 136 -1.20 7.34 6.23
N LEU A 137 -2.30 8.07 6.48
CA LEU A 137 -2.31 9.53 6.39
C LEU A 137 -1.45 10.17 7.48
N VAL A 138 -1.55 9.69 8.72
CA VAL A 138 -0.72 10.18 9.83
C VAL A 138 0.76 9.95 9.55
N LEU A 139 1.15 8.78 9.06
CA LEU A 139 2.55 8.48 8.76
C LEU A 139 3.06 9.21 7.51
N SER A 140 2.20 9.46 6.53
CA SER A 140 2.59 10.18 5.31
C SER A 140 3.01 11.63 5.56
N THR A 141 2.56 12.26 6.65
CA THR A 141 3.02 13.62 7.02
C THR A 141 4.47 13.66 7.45
N ALA A 142 5.06 12.52 7.83
CA ALA A 142 6.47 12.43 8.18
C ALA A 142 7.38 12.47 6.94
N ILE A 143 6.90 12.02 5.78
CA ILE A 143 7.68 12.03 4.52
C ILE A 143 7.66 13.45 3.94
N ASN A 144 6.53 13.89 3.37
CA ASN A 144 6.34 15.26 2.88
C ASN A 144 4.86 15.52 2.51
N PRO A 145 4.46 16.80 2.28
CA PRO A 145 3.09 17.15 1.92
C PRO A 145 2.59 16.54 0.60
N GLN A 146 3.47 16.32 -0.40
CA GLN A 146 3.08 15.72 -1.68
C GLN A 146 2.68 14.26 -1.50
N PHE A 147 3.46 13.50 -0.71
CA PHE A 147 3.16 12.11 -0.36
C PHE A 147 1.82 11.99 0.38
N PHE A 148 1.53 12.90 1.32
CA PHE A 148 0.25 12.97 2.01
C PHE A 148 -0.92 13.21 1.05
N ALA A 149 -0.78 14.14 0.11
CA ALA A 149 -1.81 14.44 -0.89
C ALA A 149 -2.07 13.23 -1.80
N ILE A 150 -1.01 12.54 -2.24
CA ILE A 150 -1.11 11.33 -3.07
C ILE A 150 -1.79 10.19 -2.29
N SER A 151 -1.40 9.98 -1.03
CA SER A 151 -2.02 8.97 -0.16
C SER A 151 -3.51 9.24 0.05
N THR A 152 -3.88 10.51 0.23
CA THR A 152 -5.27 10.95 0.30
C THR A 152 -6.02 10.64 -1.00
N ALA A 153 -5.42 10.93 -2.16
CA ALA A 153 -6.02 10.64 -3.46
C ALA A 153 -6.24 9.12 -3.67
N ILE A 154 -5.30 8.28 -3.25
CA ILE A 154 -5.44 6.82 -3.29
C ILE A 154 -6.62 6.36 -2.43
N ILE A 155 -6.77 6.89 -1.21
CA ILE A 155 -7.90 6.56 -0.32
C ILE A 155 -9.22 7.01 -0.93
N VAL A 156 -9.30 8.23 -1.46
CA VAL A 156 -10.50 8.73 -2.15
C VAL A 156 -10.86 7.81 -3.30
N LEU A 157 -9.88 7.40 -4.10
CA LEU A 157 -10.08 6.48 -5.21
C LEU A 157 -10.58 5.10 -4.74
N ALA A 158 -10.01 4.56 -3.66
CA ALA A 158 -10.46 3.30 -3.05
C ALA A 158 -11.93 3.38 -2.56
N ILE A 159 -12.33 4.53 -2.02
CA ILE A 159 -13.70 4.81 -1.59
C ILE A 159 -14.65 4.86 -2.81
N LEU A 160 -14.33 5.66 -3.83
CA LEU A 160 -15.13 5.79 -5.05
C LEU A 160 -15.26 4.45 -5.80
N TYR A 161 -14.19 3.65 -5.77
CA TYR A 161 -14.15 2.32 -6.37
C TYR A 161 -15.17 1.35 -5.74
N SER A 162 -15.33 1.37 -4.41
CA SER A 162 -16.08 0.34 -3.68
C SER A 162 -17.48 0.75 -3.21
N THR A 163 -17.68 2.03 -2.89
CA THR A 163 -18.86 2.50 -2.14
C THR A 163 -20.02 2.96 -3.04
N PRO A 164 -21.26 2.49 -2.83
CA PRO A 164 -22.44 3.03 -3.49
C PRO A 164 -22.69 4.51 -3.14
N PRO A 165 -23.27 5.32 -4.05
CA PRO A 165 -23.77 4.97 -5.38
C PRO A 165 -22.69 4.98 -6.48
N VAL A 166 -21.47 5.40 -6.16
CA VAL A 166 -20.39 5.55 -7.14
C VAL A 166 -19.92 4.18 -7.63
N ARG A 167 -19.36 3.37 -6.72
CA ARG A 167 -18.94 1.98 -6.92
C ARG A 167 -18.37 1.74 -8.33
N TRP A 168 -17.32 2.47 -8.67
CA TRP A 168 -16.74 2.49 -10.03
C TRP A 168 -16.35 1.11 -10.55
N LYS A 169 -15.98 0.17 -9.68
CA LYS A 169 -15.71 -1.22 -10.07
C LYS A 169 -16.87 -1.94 -10.77
N ALA A 170 -18.11 -1.49 -10.53
CA ALA A 170 -19.30 -2.05 -11.16
C ALA A 170 -19.72 -1.33 -12.46
N ARG A 171 -18.98 -0.30 -12.88
CA ARG A 171 -19.24 0.48 -14.09
C ARG A 171 -18.25 0.08 -15.19
N GLY A 172 -18.75 -0.08 -16.42
CA GLY A 172 -17.92 -0.47 -17.56
C GLY A 172 -16.72 0.46 -17.76
N GLY A 173 -15.52 -0.11 -17.88
CA GLY A 173 -14.26 0.62 -18.07
C GLY A 173 -13.70 1.32 -16.83
N MET A 174 -14.54 1.71 -15.88
CA MET A 174 -14.10 2.44 -14.68
C MET A 174 -13.26 1.61 -13.74
N ASP A 175 -13.42 0.28 -13.76
CA ASP A 175 -12.51 -0.64 -13.08
C ASP A 175 -11.07 -0.46 -13.59
N LEU A 176 -10.88 -0.56 -14.91
CA LEU A 176 -9.57 -0.38 -15.55
C LEU A 176 -8.99 1.02 -15.25
N VAL A 177 -9.79 2.08 -15.43
CA VAL A 177 -9.35 3.47 -15.18
C VAL A 177 -8.89 3.66 -13.73
N THR A 178 -9.67 3.15 -12.76
CA THR A 178 -9.32 3.26 -11.35
C THR A 178 -7.99 2.55 -11.05
N ASN A 179 -7.79 1.34 -11.59
CA ASN A 179 -6.54 0.62 -11.39
C ASN A 179 -5.35 1.30 -12.08
N MET A 180 -5.52 1.84 -13.29
CA MET A 180 -4.48 2.59 -13.99
C MET A 180 -4.08 3.86 -13.22
N VAL A 181 -5.05 4.62 -12.70
CA VAL A 181 -4.77 5.83 -11.92
C VAL A 181 -4.18 5.46 -10.56
N GLY A 182 -4.76 4.51 -9.83
CA GLY A 182 -4.32 4.12 -8.50
C GLY A 182 -2.93 3.49 -8.51
N PHE A 183 -2.79 2.33 -9.16
CA PHE A 183 -1.54 1.57 -9.16
C PHE A 183 -0.53 2.11 -10.16
N GLY A 184 -0.98 2.55 -11.34
CA GLY A 184 -0.07 3.04 -12.37
C GLY A 184 0.47 4.44 -12.07
N VAL A 185 -0.41 5.39 -11.78
CA VAL A 185 -0.03 6.81 -11.65
C VAL A 185 0.30 7.20 -10.21
N LEU A 186 -0.66 7.03 -9.29
CA LEU A 186 -0.52 7.53 -7.93
C LEU A 186 0.56 6.79 -7.14
N CYS A 187 0.68 5.46 -7.27
CA CYS A 187 1.79 4.74 -6.64
C CYS A 187 3.16 5.15 -7.20
N SER A 188 3.25 5.42 -8.51
CA SER A 188 4.49 5.95 -9.11
C SER A 188 4.83 7.35 -8.59
N PHE A 189 3.83 8.23 -8.46
CA PHE A 189 4.02 9.54 -7.84
C PHE A 189 4.49 9.42 -6.39
N ALA A 190 3.87 8.53 -5.60
CA ALA A 190 4.29 8.30 -4.22
C ALA A 190 5.77 7.90 -4.11
N GLY A 191 6.28 7.08 -5.03
CA GLY A 191 7.70 6.71 -5.05
C GLY A 191 8.63 7.84 -5.48
N PHE A 192 8.22 8.63 -6.47
CA PHE A 192 9.00 9.76 -6.98
C PHE A 192 9.21 10.82 -5.90
N VAL A 193 8.12 11.18 -5.20
CA VAL A 193 8.14 12.26 -4.21
C VAL A 193 8.93 11.96 -2.95
N VAL A 194 9.41 10.72 -2.80
CA VAL A 194 10.38 10.38 -1.74
C VAL A 194 11.76 10.95 -2.04
N ALA A 195 12.13 11.08 -3.32
CA ALA A 195 13.49 11.49 -3.72
C ALA A 195 13.55 12.83 -4.46
N ALA A 196 12.46 13.28 -5.10
CA ALA A 196 12.43 14.52 -5.87
C ALA A 196 11.06 15.21 -5.78
N ASP A 197 10.98 16.52 -6.06
CA ASP A 197 9.69 17.21 -6.06
C ASP A 197 8.81 16.74 -7.23
N LEU A 198 7.52 16.49 -7.01
CA LEU A 198 6.60 16.07 -8.08
C LEU A 198 6.59 17.00 -9.30
N ALA A 199 6.92 18.29 -9.10
CA ALA A 199 7.10 19.25 -10.19
C ALA A 199 8.17 18.80 -11.19
N GLU A 200 9.18 18.02 -10.78
CA GLU A 200 10.27 17.48 -11.60
C GLU A 200 9.88 16.20 -12.37
N TYR A 201 8.64 15.71 -12.21
CA TYR A 201 8.26 14.44 -12.81
C TYR A 201 8.31 14.49 -14.36
N PRO A 202 9.01 13.56 -15.04
CA PRO A 202 9.37 13.63 -16.46
C PRO A 202 8.24 13.91 -17.46
N TRP A 203 7.05 13.34 -17.26
CA TRP A 203 5.91 13.59 -18.16
C TRP A 203 5.22 14.94 -17.97
N LEU A 204 5.45 15.69 -16.89
CA LEU A 204 4.89 17.04 -16.71
C LEU A 204 5.71 18.05 -17.54
N TRP A 205 7.01 17.82 -17.67
CA TRP A 205 7.92 18.70 -18.43
C TRP A 205 7.82 18.53 -19.94
N GLN A 206 7.60 17.31 -20.44
CA GLN A 206 7.58 17.03 -21.88
C GLN A 206 6.44 17.72 -22.64
N TRP A 207 5.35 18.12 -21.96
CA TRP A 207 4.24 18.87 -22.58
C TRP A 207 4.32 20.38 -22.38
N ILE A 208 5.22 20.88 -21.51
CA ILE A 208 5.36 22.31 -21.21
C ILE A 208 6.45 22.97 -22.07
N MET A 209 7.38 22.19 -22.61
CA MET A 209 8.48 22.68 -23.46
C MET A 209 8.33 22.36 -24.96
N LEU A 210 7.14 21.92 -25.39
CA LEU A 210 6.72 21.80 -26.80
C LEU A 210 5.63 22.83 -27.10
#